data_AF-A0A2Z3GVM6-F1
#
_entry.id   AF-A0A2Z3GVM6-F1
#
_cell.length_a   1.000
_cell.length_b   1.000
_cell.length_c   1.000
_cell.angle_alpha   90.00
_cell.angle_beta   90.00
_cell.angle_gamma   90.00
#
_symmetry.space_group_name_H-M   'P 1'
#
loop_
_entity.id
_entity.type
_entity.pdbx_description
1 polymer ?
#
loop_
_entity_poly.entity_id
_entity_poly.type
_entity_poly.pdbx_seq_one_letter_code
_entity_poly.pdbx_strand_id
1 'polypeptide(L)'
;MSPDNPLLQALIAEPEDDTLRLAMADWFDENDDPARAELVRVQVELARGVTDRARRCELELRQRDLLVAHDREWVAPLAWLLHCEPGQWGGWVFRRGFVEYFNLPAPRVIKYGAGLARLTPVRELFLRPCSPGSVFVLCRNLPWVRSVTRLYLDVRGLTDAAALALAECPSFAGLRVLWYAEGAMSDRVRDRFHQRFPFATSGGF
;
A
#
# COMPACT_ATOMS: atom_id res chain seq x y z
N MET A 1 -14.47 11.32 2.89
CA MET A 1 -13.53 12.43 3.21
C MET A 1 -12.99 13.04 1.93
N SER A 2 -12.86 14.38 1.88
CA SER A 2 -12.32 15.10 0.71
C SER A 2 -10.78 14.98 0.64
N PRO A 3 -10.16 14.87 -0.56
CA PRO A 3 -8.70 14.90 -0.73
C PRO A 3 -8.02 16.19 -0.24
N ASP A 4 -8.80 17.25 -0.01
CA ASP A 4 -8.29 18.56 0.42
C ASP A 4 -8.32 18.73 1.94
N ASN A 5 -8.63 17.67 2.69
CA ASN A 5 -8.53 17.68 4.15
C ASN A 5 -7.05 17.79 4.58
N PRO A 6 -6.66 18.81 5.37
CA PRO A 6 -5.26 19.04 5.74
C PRO A 6 -4.68 17.94 6.64
N LEU A 7 -5.48 17.34 7.52
CA LEU A 7 -5.05 16.19 8.33
C LEU A 7 -4.75 14.98 7.44
N LEU A 8 -5.55 14.75 6.40
CA LEU A 8 -5.30 13.65 5.47
C LEU A 8 -4.01 13.89 4.68
N GLN A 9 -3.77 15.12 4.23
CA GLN A 9 -2.55 15.47 3.51
C GLN A 9 -1.30 15.30 4.38
N ALA A 10 -1.36 15.73 5.64
CA ALA A 10 -0.30 15.51 6.61
C ALA A 10 -0.06 13.99 6.83
N LEU A 11 -1.13 13.22 7.02
CA LEU A 11 -1.05 11.77 7.20
C LEU A 11 -0.49 11.04 5.98
N ILE A 12 -0.81 11.50 4.76
CA ILE A 12 -0.25 10.94 3.52
C ILE A 12 1.25 11.26 3.42
N ALA A 13 1.68 12.44 3.86
CA ALA A 13 3.09 12.83 3.89
C ALA A 13 3.88 12.04 4.95
N GLU A 14 3.28 11.78 6.12
CA GLU A 14 3.89 11.10 7.26
C GLU A 14 3.07 9.87 7.72
N PRO A 15 2.97 8.83 6.89
CA PRO A 15 2.02 7.73 7.11
C PRO A 15 2.37 6.81 8.28
N GLU A 16 3.58 6.89 8.84
CA GLU A 16 3.97 6.11 10.01
C GLU A 16 3.68 6.84 11.34
N ASP A 17 3.27 8.12 11.31
CA ASP A 17 2.99 8.86 12.55
C ASP A 17 1.61 8.48 13.10
N ASP A 18 1.62 7.67 14.16
CA ASP A 18 0.41 7.30 14.89
C ASP A 18 -0.30 8.51 15.52
N THR A 19 0.40 9.63 15.78
CA THR A 19 -0.21 10.85 16.32
C THR A 19 -1.17 11.47 15.31
N LEU A 20 -0.75 11.57 14.04
CA LEU A 20 -1.63 12.03 12.95
C LEU A 20 -2.80 11.08 12.73
N ARG A 21 -2.59 9.77 12.93
CA ARG A 21 -3.66 8.78 12.83
C ARG A 21 -4.68 8.94 13.95
N LEU A 22 -4.24 9.10 15.19
CA LEU A 22 -5.14 9.32 16.32
C LEU A 22 -5.89 10.66 16.20
N ALA A 23 -5.22 11.73 15.73
CA ALA A 23 -5.90 12.99 15.42
C ALA A 23 -6.96 12.82 14.31
N MET A 24 -6.71 11.96 13.32
CA MET A 24 -7.74 11.61 12.35
C MET A 24 -8.89 10.80 12.97
N ALA A 25 -8.62 9.92 13.93
CA ALA A 25 -9.67 9.21 14.65
C ALA A 25 -10.59 10.20 15.37
N ASP A 26 -10.02 11.19 16.04
CA ASP A 26 -10.79 12.26 16.70
C ASP A 26 -11.62 13.04 15.67
N TRP A 27 -11.04 13.38 14.51
CA TRP A 27 -11.78 14.00 13.41
C TRP A 27 -12.95 13.13 12.91
N PHE A 28 -12.77 11.81 12.80
CA PHE A 28 -13.86 10.91 12.40
C PHE A 28 -15.00 10.88 13.42
N ASP A 29 -14.70 10.85 14.72
CA ASP A 29 -15.73 10.94 15.77
C ASP A 29 -16.51 12.26 15.69
N GLU A 30 -15.81 13.38 15.49
CA GLU A 30 -16.41 14.71 15.35
C GLU A 30 -17.25 14.88 14.08
N ASN A 31 -17.09 13.99 13.09
CA ASN A 31 -17.77 14.04 11.80
C ASN A 31 -18.74 12.86 11.60
N ASP A 32 -19.34 12.37 12.69
CA ASP A 32 -20.37 11.33 12.71
C ASP A 32 -19.93 9.97 12.12
N ASP A 33 -18.63 9.64 12.16
CA ASP A 33 -18.09 8.34 11.74
C ASP A 33 -17.29 7.64 12.88
N PRO A 34 -17.94 7.36 14.03
CA PRO A 34 -17.25 6.78 15.19
C PRO A 34 -16.74 5.35 14.94
N ALA A 35 -17.38 4.60 14.04
CA ALA A 35 -16.92 3.28 13.65
C ALA A 35 -15.56 3.35 12.94
N ARG A 36 -15.35 4.39 12.11
CA ARG A 36 -14.07 4.62 11.45
C ARG A 36 -13.00 5.08 12.42
N ALA A 37 -13.34 5.97 13.35
CA ALA A 37 -12.45 6.39 14.43
C ALA A 37 -11.98 5.19 15.25
N GLU A 38 -12.89 4.30 15.62
CA GLU A 38 -12.59 3.10 16.38
C GLU A 38 -11.64 2.16 15.63
N LEU A 39 -11.85 1.92 14.33
CA LEU A 39 -10.93 1.11 13.52
C LEU A 39 -9.50 1.66 13.57
N VAL A 40 -9.34 2.99 13.45
CA VAL A 40 -8.02 3.63 13.51
C VAL A 40 -7.37 3.33 14.85
N ARG A 41 -8.06 3.58 15.97
CA ARG A 41 -7.52 3.36 17.32
C ARG A 41 -7.16 1.89 17.57
N VAL A 42 -8.04 0.96 17.22
CA VAL A 42 -7.82 -0.49 17.36
C VAL A 42 -6.58 -0.92 16.57
N GLN A 43 -6.47 -0.51 15.31
CA GLN A 43 -5.33 -0.93 14.48
C GLN A 43 -4.01 -0.23 14.85
N VAL A 44 -4.06 1.00 15.37
CA VAL A 44 -2.88 1.68 15.96
C VAL A 44 -2.42 0.94 17.21
N GLU A 45 -3.33 0.57 18.11
CA GLU A 45 -2.99 -0.20 19.32
C GLU A 45 -2.33 -1.54 18.95
N LEU A 46 -2.93 -2.28 18.01
CA LEU A 46 -2.34 -3.51 17.47
C LEU A 46 -0.94 -3.29 16.87
N ALA A 47 -0.75 -2.22 16.10
CA ALA A 47 0.52 -1.91 15.45
C ALA A 47 1.64 -1.56 16.44
N ARG A 48 1.31 -1.00 17.62
CA ARG A 48 2.26 -0.70 18.70
C ARG A 48 2.79 -1.94 19.43
N GLY A 49 2.27 -3.13 19.11
CA GLY A 49 2.81 -4.40 19.59
C GLY A 49 2.25 -4.84 20.94
N VAL A 50 0.92 -4.99 21.03
CA VAL A 50 0.24 -5.51 22.23
C VAL A 50 0.82 -6.88 22.64
N THR A 51 1.42 -6.93 23.83
CA THR A 51 2.08 -8.13 24.38
C THR A 51 1.09 -9.04 25.11
N ASP A 52 0.04 -8.48 25.71
CA ASP A 52 -1.04 -9.26 26.31
C ASP A 52 -1.85 -9.96 25.21
N ARG A 53 -1.83 -11.30 25.25
CA ARG A 53 -2.53 -12.16 24.29
C ARG A 53 -4.05 -11.98 24.35
N ALA A 54 -4.62 -11.78 25.54
CA ALA A 54 -6.07 -11.64 25.68
C ALA A 54 -6.54 -10.33 25.03
N ARG A 55 -5.89 -9.21 25.38
CA ARG A 55 -6.15 -7.90 24.77
C ARG A 55 -5.92 -7.91 23.26
N ARG A 56 -4.83 -8.53 22.80
CA ARG A 56 -4.56 -8.66 21.36
C ARG A 56 -5.68 -9.42 20.64
N CYS A 57 -6.16 -10.52 21.21
CA CYS A 57 -7.25 -11.29 20.63
C CYS A 57 -8.55 -10.49 20.58
N GLU A 58 -8.88 -9.74 21.64
CA GLU A 58 -10.03 -8.83 21.68
C GLU A 58 -9.97 -7.79 20.55
N LEU A 59 -8.83 -7.11 20.39
CA LEU A 59 -8.61 -6.12 19.34
C LEU A 59 -8.68 -6.74 17.94
N GLU A 60 -8.10 -7.93 17.75
CA GLU A 60 -8.14 -8.67 16.48
C GLU A 60 -9.57 -9.05 16.08
N LEU A 61 -10.39 -9.47 17.04
CA LEU A 61 -11.82 -9.71 16.82
C LEU A 61 -12.55 -8.40 16.51
N ARG A 62 -12.28 -7.32 17.26
CA ARG A 62 -12.96 -6.04 17.06
C ARG A 62 -12.66 -5.41 15.69
N GLN A 63 -11.40 -5.41 15.24
CA GLN A 63 -11.09 -4.93 13.88
C GLN A 63 -11.81 -5.76 12.82
N ARG A 64 -11.93 -7.08 13.01
CA ARG A 64 -12.60 -7.96 12.05
C ARG A 64 -14.08 -7.59 11.95
N ASP A 65 -14.74 -7.43 13.09
CA ASP A 65 -16.17 -7.10 13.13
C ASP A 65 -16.43 -5.72 12.49
N LEU A 66 -15.58 -4.72 12.76
CA LEU A 66 -15.64 -3.40 12.10
C LEU A 66 -15.45 -3.51 10.58
N LEU A 67 -14.43 -4.24 10.12
CA LEU A 67 -14.15 -4.40 8.69
C LEU A 67 -15.26 -5.17 7.96
N VAL A 68 -15.81 -6.23 8.56
CA VAL A 68 -16.94 -6.97 7.98
C VAL A 68 -18.17 -6.07 7.82
N ALA A 69 -18.44 -5.21 8.79
CA ALA A 69 -19.58 -4.31 8.76
C ALA A 69 -19.41 -3.14 7.75
N HIS A 70 -18.19 -2.59 7.62
CA HIS A 70 -18.01 -1.27 6.99
C HIS A 70 -16.99 -1.21 5.83
N ASP A 71 -16.20 -2.25 5.55
CA ASP A 71 -15.15 -2.22 4.50
C ASP A 71 -15.70 -1.69 3.17
N ARG A 72 -16.81 -2.26 2.70
CA ARG A 72 -17.43 -1.90 1.41
C ARG A 72 -17.77 -0.41 1.31
N GLU A 73 -18.27 0.19 2.39
CA GLU A 73 -18.58 1.60 2.45
C GLU A 73 -17.30 2.44 2.42
N TRP A 74 -16.35 2.11 3.30
CA TRP A 74 -15.12 2.87 3.47
C TRP A 74 -14.20 2.86 2.25
N VAL A 75 -14.26 1.83 1.43
CA VAL A 75 -13.46 1.70 0.19
C VAL A 75 -14.20 2.15 -1.06
N ALA A 76 -15.47 2.52 -0.96
CA ALA A 76 -16.27 2.96 -2.11
C ALA A 76 -15.59 4.11 -2.90
N PRO A 77 -14.97 5.14 -2.26
CA PRO A 77 -14.26 6.18 -3.01
C PRO A 77 -13.07 5.64 -3.83
N LEU A 78 -12.33 4.66 -3.29
CA LEU A 78 -11.19 4.04 -3.96
C LEU A 78 -11.66 3.13 -5.12
N ALA A 79 -12.70 2.34 -4.88
CA ALA A 79 -13.30 1.46 -5.88
C ALA A 79 -13.88 2.27 -7.05
N TRP A 80 -14.55 3.39 -6.75
CA TRP A 80 -15.08 4.31 -7.75
C TRP A 80 -13.96 4.89 -8.62
N LEU A 81 -12.86 5.38 -8.02
CA LEU A 81 -11.71 5.90 -8.75
C LEU A 81 -11.07 4.84 -9.66
N LEU A 82 -10.98 3.59 -9.18
CA LEU A 82 -10.38 2.49 -9.92
C LEU A 82 -11.30 1.93 -11.02
N HIS A 83 -12.58 2.31 -11.01
CA HIS A 83 -13.64 1.71 -11.81
C HIS A 83 -13.67 0.19 -11.66
N CYS A 84 -13.74 -0.27 -10.41
CA CYS A 84 -13.76 -1.68 -10.03
C CYS A 84 -14.77 -1.94 -8.93
N GLU A 85 -15.12 -3.21 -8.72
CA GLU A 85 -15.93 -3.61 -7.57
C GLU A 85 -15.06 -3.78 -6.31
N PRO A 86 -15.63 -3.56 -5.11
CA PRO A 86 -15.02 -3.96 -3.85
C PRO A 86 -14.51 -5.40 -3.84
N GLY A 87 -13.24 -5.59 -3.49
CA GLY A 87 -12.59 -6.91 -3.44
C GLY A 87 -12.09 -7.44 -4.79
N GLN A 88 -12.28 -6.71 -5.90
CA GLN A 88 -11.74 -7.13 -7.20
C GLN A 88 -10.19 -7.23 -7.16
N TRP A 89 -9.64 -8.24 -7.85
CA TRP A 89 -8.20 -8.52 -7.96
C TRP A 89 -7.47 -8.91 -6.66
N GLY A 90 -8.20 -9.38 -5.64
CA GLY A 90 -7.61 -9.72 -4.34
C GLY A 90 -7.57 -8.54 -3.37
N GLY A 91 -8.11 -7.39 -3.78
CA GLY A 91 -8.56 -6.32 -2.89
C GLY A 91 -7.45 -5.47 -2.26
N TRP A 92 -7.71 -5.09 -1.02
CA TRP A 92 -6.97 -4.12 -0.22
C TRP A 92 -6.85 -4.60 1.22
N VAL A 93 -5.92 -4.00 1.97
CA VAL A 93 -5.80 -4.22 3.41
C VAL A 93 -5.76 -2.90 4.14
N PHE A 94 -6.61 -2.80 5.16
CA PHE A 94 -6.57 -1.73 6.15
C PHE A 94 -5.40 -1.92 7.11
N ARG A 95 -4.58 -0.88 7.26
CA ARG A 95 -3.53 -0.78 8.25
C ARG A 95 -3.68 0.55 8.98
N ARG A 96 -3.76 0.47 10.31
CA ARG A 96 -3.93 1.63 11.21
C ARG A 96 -5.05 2.57 10.73
N GLY A 97 -6.17 1.99 10.28
CA GLY A 97 -7.39 2.69 9.84
C GLY A 97 -7.45 3.11 8.37
N PHE A 98 -6.42 2.87 7.57
CA PHE A 98 -6.37 3.29 6.16
C PHE A 98 -6.00 2.17 5.22
N VAL A 99 -6.43 2.25 3.96
CA VAL A 99 -6.00 1.28 2.95
C VAL A 99 -4.57 1.60 2.54
N GLU A 100 -3.65 0.73 2.96
CA GLU A 100 -2.22 0.88 2.67
C GLU A 100 -1.72 -0.12 1.64
N TYR A 101 -2.38 -1.28 1.54
CA TYR A 101 -2.08 -2.36 0.61
C TYR A 101 -3.07 -2.38 -0.54
N PHE A 102 -2.56 -2.61 -1.75
CA PHE A 102 -3.36 -2.84 -2.94
C PHE A 102 -2.82 -4.00 -3.77
N ASN A 103 -3.71 -4.90 -4.18
CA ASN A 103 -3.43 -5.86 -5.26
C ASN A 103 -4.12 -5.41 -6.54
N LEU A 104 -3.35 -4.88 -7.49
CA LEU A 104 -3.87 -4.23 -8.68
C LEU A 104 -3.07 -4.58 -9.93
N PRO A 105 -3.71 -4.61 -11.11
CA PRO A 105 -3.00 -4.59 -12.38
C PRO A 105 -2.11 -3.34 -12.49
N ALA A 106 -0.86 -3.51 -12.93
CA ALA A 106 0.07 -2.38 -13.09
C ALA A 106 -0.49 -1.23 -13.98
N PRO A 107 -1.24 -1.50 -15.08
CA PRO A 107 -1.87 -0.43 -15.85
C PRO A 107 -2.88 0.42 -15.06
N ARG A 108 -3.57 -0.17 -14.06
CA ARG A 108 -4.49 0.58 -13.19
C ARG A 108 -3.72 1.50 -12.25
N VAL A 109 -2.62 1.01 -11.67
CA VAL A 109 -1.74 1.81 -10.82
C VAL A 109 -1.11 2.97 -11.58
N ILE A 110 -0.65 2.74 -12.81
CA ILE A 110 -0.11 3.79 -13.69
C ILE A 110 -1.16 4.87 -13.96
N LYS A 111 -2.40 4.47 -14.26
CA LYS A 111 -3.46 5.41 -14.64
C LYS A 111 -4.07 6.16 -13.46
N TYR A 112 -4.30 5.48 -12.34
CA TYR A 112 -5.11 5.98 -11.22
C TYR A 112 -4.34 6.18 -9.91
N GLY A 113 -3.08 5.73 -9.84
CA GLY A 113 -2.31 5.71 -8.59
C GLY A 113 -2.08 7.08 -7.96
N ALA A 114 -1.93 8.14 -8.76
CA ALA A 114 -1.83 9.50 -8.21
C ALA A 114 -3.13 9.94 -7.51
N GLY A 115 -4.29 9.50 -8.02
CA GLY A 115 -5.58 9.73 -7.36
C GLY A 115 -5.70 8.92 -6.07
N LEU A 116 -5.25 7.66 -6.06
CA LEU A 116 -5.23 6.83 -4.85
C LEU A 116 -4.36 7.46 -3.77
N ALA A 117 -3.16 7.92 -4.14
CA ALA A 117 -2.21 8.55 -3.22
C ALA A 117 -2.68 9.89 -2.65
N ARG A 118 -3.78 10.47 -3.17
CA ARG A 118 -4.45 11.64 -2.56
C ARG A 118 -5.56 11.26 -1.58
N LEU A 119 -6.03 10.01 -1.61
CA LEU A 119 -7.15 9.52 -0.81
C LEU A 119 -6.70 8.67 0.37
N THR A 120 -5.52 8.04 0.28
CA THR A 120 -5.01 7.13 1.31
C THR A 120 -3.49 6.98 1.21
N PRO A 121 -2.79 6.71 2.31
CA PRO A 121 -1.36 6.42 2.28
C PRO A 121 -1.07 5.09 1.55
N VAL A 122 -0.73 5.14 0.26
CA VAL A 122 -0.34 3.94 -0.50
C VAL A 122 1.08 3.51 -0.09
N ARG A 123 1.20 2.36 0.58
CA ARG A 123 2.48 1.88 1.16
C ARG A 123 2.96 0.56 0.58
N GLU A 124 2.02 -0.27 0.13
CA GLU A 124 2.29 -1.63 -0.33
C GLU A 124 1.51 -1.90 -1.62
N LEU A 125 2.24 -2.33 -2.65
CA LEU A 125 1.68 -2.62 -3.96
C LEU A 125 2.04 -4.02 -4.39
N PHE A 126 1.01 -4.82 -4.63
CA PHE A 126 1.11 -6.06 -5.38
C PHE A 126 0.63 -5.81 -6.79
N LEU A 127 1.52 -5.91 -7.77
CA LEU A 127 1.22 -5.64 -9.17
C LEU A 127 0.96 -6.94 -9.94
N ARG A 128 -0.31 -7.24 -10.19
CA ARG A 128 -0.74 -8.45 -10.93
C ARG A 128 -1.94 -8.15 -11.85
N PRO A 129 -1.81 -8.29 -13.18
CA PRO A 129 -0.58 -8.55 -13.91
C PRO A 129 0.39 -7.35 -13.93
N CYS A 130 1.68 -7.62 -14.13
CA CYS A 130 2.70 -6.59 -14.38
C CYS A 130 3.52 -6.97 -15.62
N SER A 131 3.79 -6.00 -16.50
CA SER A 131 4.66 -6.21 -17.66
C SER A 131 5.95 -5.42 -17.49
N PRO A 132 7.04 -5.77 -18.20
CA PRO A 132 8.28 -5.00 -18.15
C PRO A 132 8.04 -3.55 -18.59
N GLY A 133 7.19 -3.35 -19.62
CA GLY A 133 6.72 -2.03 -20.07
C GLY A 133 6.10 -1.21 -18.94
N SER A 134 5.27 -1.82 -18.10
CA SER A 134 4.69 -1.14 -16.93
C SER A 134 5.74 -0.72 -15.92
N VAL A 135 6.78 -1.53 -15.67
CA VAL A 135 7.87 -1.15 -14.76
C VAL A 135 8.58 0.11 -15.24
N PHE A 136 8.90 0.21 -16.54
CA PHE A 136 9.50 1.44 -17.09
C PHE A 136 8.63 2.67 -16.90
N VAL A 137 7.31 2.54 -17.08
CA VAL A 137 6.37 3.67 -16.91
C VAL A 137 6.29 4.09 -15.44
N LEU A 138 6.22 3.11 -14.51
CA LEU A 138 6.24 3.38 -13.07
C LEU A 138 7.49 4.15 -12.66
N CYS A 139 8.65 3.79 -13.21
CA CYS A 139 9.93 4.42 -12.88
C CYS A 139 10.06 5.87 -13.38
N ARG A 140 9.31 6.26 -14.41
CA ARG A 140 9.43 7.58 -15.07
C ARG A 140 8.40 8.61 -14.59
N ASN A 141 7.19 8.17 -14.24
CA ASN A 141 6.03 9.07 -14.27
C ASN A 141 5.32 9.29 -12.92
N LEU A 142 5.78 8.73 -11.79
CA LEU A 142 4.97 8.67 -10.57
C LEU A 142 5.72 9.11 -9.30
N PRO A 143 5.76 10.41 -8.97
CA PRO A 143 6.41 10.90 -7.74
C PRO A 143 5.81 10.31 -6.45
N TRP A 144 4.53 9.97 -6.45
CA TRP A 144 3.82 9.43 -5.29
C TRP A 144 4.33 8.04 -4.86
N VAL A 145 4.99 7.27 -5.73
CA VAL A 145 5.51 5.94 -5.36
C VAL A 145 6.64 5.99 -4.32
N ARG A 146 7.15 7.19 -4.01
CA ARG A 146 8.11 7.41 -2.91
C ARG A 146 7.58 6.99 -1.54
N SER A 147 6.25 6.98 -1.35
CA SER A 147 5.64 6.48 -0.12
C SER A 147 5.58 4.95 -0.06
N VAL A 148 5.78 4.25 -1.19
CA VAL A 148 5.71 2.79 -1.27
C VAL A 148 6.97 2.19 -0.66
N THR A 149 6.78 1.29 0.29
CA THR A 149 7.85 0.59 1.00
C THR A 149 7.90 -0.89 0.65
N ARG A 150 6.84 -1.44 0.06
CA ARG A 150 6.73 -2.86 -0.27
C ARG A 150 6.17 -3.00 -1.67
N LEU A 151 6.92 -3.64 -2.56
CA LEU A 151 6.54 -3.83 -3.96
C LEU A 151 6.67 -5.30 -4.34
N TYR A 152 5.59 -5.89 -4.82
CA TYR A 152 5.56 -7.27 -5.32
C TYR A 152 5.21 -7.22 -6.80
N LEU A 153 6.09 -7.77 -7.63
CA LEU A 153 5.92 -7.82 -9.09
C LEU A 153 5.52 -9.24 -9.49
N ASP A 154 4.49 -9.40 -10.33
CA ASP A 154 4.17 -10.71 -10.88
C ASP A 154 5.32 -11.32 -11.72
N VAL A 155 5.18 -12.61 -12.05
CA VAL A 155 6.16 -13.41 -12.79
C VAL A 155 6.57 -12.88 -14.16
N ARG A 156 5.83 -11.92 -14.72
CA ARG A 156 6.10 -11.34 -16.04
C ARG A 156 6.64 -9.91 -15.94
N GLY A 157 6.68 -9.34 -14.73
CA GLY A 157 6.98 -7.92 -14.53
C GLY A 157 8.45 -7.56 -14.74
N LEU A 158 9.38 -8.51 -14.55
CA LEU A 158 10.80 -8.19 -14.46
C LEU A 158 11.60 -8.90 -15.57
N THR A 159 12.46 -8.12 -16.21
CA THR A 159 13.50 -8.51 -17.18
C THR A 159 14.76 -7.73 -16.80
N ASP A 160 15.93 -8.07 -17.34
CA ASP A 160 17.18 -7.33 -17.10
C ASP A 160 17.04 -5.82 -17.27
N ALA A 161 16.44 -5.38 -18.38
CA ALA A 161 16.27 -3.95 -18.65
C ALA A 161 15.29 -3.28 -17.67
N ALA A 162 14.20 -3.96 -17.29
CA ALA A 162 13.25 -3.44 -16.31
C ALA A 162 13.84 -3.42 -14.89
N ALA A 163 14.67 -4.41 -14.53
CA ALA A 163 15.37 -4.49 -13.26
C ALA A 163 16.37 -3.33 -13.12
N LEU A 164 17.15 -3.05 -14.17
CA LEU A 164 18.05 -1.90 -14.21
C LEU A 164 17.29 -0.58 -14.09
N ALA A 165 16.18 -0.41 -14.82
CA ALA A 165 15.36 0.79 -14.72
C ALA A 165 14.79 0.99 -13.30
N LEU A 166 14.38 -0.09 -12.63
CA LEU A 166 13.90 -0.03 -11.25
C LEU A 166 15.04 0.33 -10.27
N ALA A 167 16.23 -0.24 -10.45
CA ALA A 167 17.40 0.04 -9.62
C ALA A 167 17.91 1.49 -9.76
N GLU A 168 17.78 2.06 -10.96
CA GLU A 168 18.16 3.44 -11.26
C GLU A 168 17.06 4.46 -10.93
N CYS A 169 15.84 4.00 -10.61
CA CYS A 169 14.72 4.88 -10.30
C CYS A 169 14.85 5.47 -8.88
N PRO A 170 15.00 6.80 -8.72
CA PRO A 170 15.13 7.42 -7.41
C PRO A 170 13.83 7.38 -6.60
N SER A 171 12.67 7.27 -7.26
CA SER A 171 11.37 7.27 -6.58
C SER A 171 11.11 6.03 -5.75
N PHE A 172 11.87 4.94 -5.95
CA PHE A 172 11.79 3.71 -5.14
C PHE A 172 12.83 3.64 -4.02
N ALA A 173 13.45 4.77 -3.64
CA ALA A 173 14.43 4.79 -2.56
C ALA A 173 13.88 4.39 -1.19
N GLY A 174 12.57 4.52 -0.97
CA GLY A 174 11.89 4.11 0.25
C GLY A 174 11.53 2.62 0.34
N LEU A 175 11.80 1.82 -0.70
CA LEU A 175 11.51 0.38 -0.66
C LEU A 175 12.31 -0.30 0.45
N ARG A 176 11.64 -1.25 1.10
CA ARG A 176 12.14 -2.11 2.19
C ARG A 176 11.85 -3.58 1.91
N VAL A 177 10.88 -3.85 1.04
CA VAL A 177 10.59 -5.17 0.50
C VAL A 177 10.39 -5.02 -0.99
N LEU A 178 11.07 -5.87 -1.75
CA LEU A 178 10.89 -6.01 -3.18
C LEU A 178 10.83 -7.50 -3.50
N TRP A 179 9.70 -7.94 -3.99
CA TRP A 179 9.51 -9.31 -4.43
C TRP A 179 9.40 -9.35 -5.94
N TYR A 180 10.07 -10.30 -6.56
CA TYR A 180 9.99 -10.59 -7.98
C TYR A 180 10.03 -12.10 -8.21
N ALA A 181 9.63 -12.58 -9.38
CA ALA A 181 9.65 -14.02 -9.63
C ALA A 181 11.06 -14.58 -9.82
N GLU A 182 11.23 -15.84 -9.45
CA GLU A 182 12.45 -16.58 -9.75
C GLU A 182 12.73 -16.60 -11.26
N GLY A 183 14.02 -16.48 -11.62
CA GLY A 183 14.44 -16.46 -13.02
C GLY A 183 14.12 -15.17 -13.80
N ALA A 184 13.57 -14.14 -13.16
CA ALA A 184 13.15 -12.93 -13.87
C ALA A 184 14.31 -12.02 -14.37
N MET A 185 15.55 -12.28 -13.95
CA MET A 185 16.73 -11.56 -14.43
C MET A 185 17.98 -12.45 -14.46
N SER A 186 18.90 -12.13 -15.35
CA SER A 186 20.21 -12.78 -15.49
C SER A 186 21.09 -12.53 -14.26
N ASP A 187 22.04 -13.44 -14.02
CA ASP A 187 23.01 -13.33 -12.92
C ASP A 187 23.81 -12.03 -13.01
N ARG A 188 24.12 -11.57 -14.22
CA ARG A 188 24.87 -10.33 -14.47
C ARG A 188 24.15 -9.09 -13.92
N VAL A 189 22.83 -9.04 -14.02
CA VAL A 189 22.03 -7.90 -13.52
C VAL A 189 21.70 -8.07 -12.04
N ARG A 190 21.58 -9.32 -11.57
CA ARG A 190 21.20 -9.65 -10.20
C ARG A 190 22.09 -8.98 -9.16
N ASP A 191 23.40 -9.06 -9.30
CA ASP A 191 24.32 -8.48 -8.31
C ASP A 191 24.12 -6.97 -8.15
N ARG A 192 24.04 -6.24 -9.27
CA ARG A 192 23.79 -4.79 -9.26
C ARG A 192 22.41 -4.46 -8.68
N PHE A 193 21.40 -5.27 -9.01
CA PHE A 193 20.04 -5.10 -8.49
C PHE A 193 20.00 -5.28 -6.97
N HIS A 194 20.67 -6.31 -6.45
CA HIS A 194 20.74 -6.59 -5.01
C HIS A 194 21.67 -5.63 -4.25
N GLN A 195 22.70 -5.06 -4.89
CA GLN A 195 23.44 -3.95 -4.30
C GLN A 195 22.53 -2.75 -4.01
N ARG A 196 21.56 -2.48 -4.89
CA ARG A 196 20.58 -1.42 -4.69
C ARG A 196 19.47 -1.82 -3.72
N PHE A 197 18.99 -3.05 -3.82
CA PHE A 197 17.88 -3.62 -3.04
C PHE A 197 18.33 -4.90 -2.32
N PRO A 198 19.12 -4.80 -1.24
CA PRO A 198 19.68 -5.98 -0.56
C PRO A 198 18.62 -6.85 0.12
N PHE A 199 17.41 -6.32 0.29
CA PHE A 199 16.23 -7.01 0.82
C PHE A 199 15.36 -7.66 -0.27
N ALA A 200 15.74 -7.54 -1.55
CA ALA A 200 14.94 -8.08 -2.63
C ALA A 200 14.91 -9.62 -2.54
N THR A 201 13.75 -10.21 -2.74
CA THR A 201 13.55 -11.67 -2.65
C THR A 201 12.92 -12.18 -3.93
N SER A 202 13.29 -13.40 -4.31
CA SER A 202 12.67 -14.10 -5.44
C SER A 202 12.00 -15.39 -5.01
N GLY A 203 10.89 -15.74 -5.65
CA GLY A 203 10.22 -17.02 -5.43
C GLY A 203 9.09 -17.30 -6.42
N GLY A 204 8.35 -18.38 -6.18
CA GLY A 204 7.05 -18.65 -6.80
C GLY A 204 5.92 -18.03 -5.97
N PHE A 205 4.84 -17.61 -6.63
CA PHE A 205 3.59 -17.23 -5.96
C PHE A 205 2.64 -18.42 -5.81
#